data_AF-A0A3N1NQS0-F1
#
_entry.id   AF-A0A3N1NQS0-F1
#
_cell.length_a   1.000
_cell.length_b   1.000
_cell.length_c   1.000
_cell.angle_alpha   90.00
_cell.angle_beta   90.00
_cell.angle_gamma   90.00
#
_symmetry.space_group_name_H-M   'P 1'
#
loop_
_entity.id
_entity.type
_entity.pdbx_description
1 polymer ?
#
loop_
_entity_poly.entity_id
_entity_poly.type
_entity_poly.pdbx_seq_one_letter_code
_entity_poly.pdbx_strand_id
1 'polypeptide(L)'
;MALLARTLSDAPVEETRDWLVTEIAPHQFSAHRSALVQGSWTGWFDMAVWLKTPAGAMQPLQLELVYRDGAGEQRVAIDRCPVGGHRTVLLNASLPLTFSGRVQWAAFVLKRLAPEAKVSLDLCHLVPQERRQRFA
;
A
#
# COMPACT_ATOMS: atom_id res chain seq x y z
N MET A 1 -40.93 -20.25 -31.70
CA MET A 1 -39.69 -19.45 -31.62
C MET A 1 -40.00 -18.16 -30.89
N ALA A 2 -39.47 -17.96 -29.69
CA ALA A 2 -39.53 -16.68 -28.99
C ALA A 2 -38.11 -16.38 -28.47
N LEU A 3 -37.49 -15.36 -29.05
CA LEU A 3 -36.18 -14.84 -28.60
C LEU A 3 -36.41 -14.00 -27.34
N LEU A 4 -35.89 -14.47 -26.21
CA LEU A 4 -35.75 -13.65 -25.01
C LEU A 4 -34.53 -12.73 -25.19
N ALA A 5 -34.79 -11.44 -25.31
CA ALA A 5 -33.76 -10.40 -25.30
C ALA A 5 -33.05 -10.41 -23.95
N ARG A 6 -31.74 -10.70 -23.97
CA ARG A 6 -30.85 -10.46 -22.83
C ARG A 6 -30.73 -8.95 -22.62
N THR A 7 -31.30 -8.44 -21.54
CA THR A 7 -30.92 -7.13 -21.00
C THR A 7 -29.49 -7.24 -20.47
N LEU A 8 -28.52 -6.78 -21.26
CA LEU A 8 -27.20 -6.47 -20.77
C LEU A 8 -27.36 -5.21 -19.90
N SER A 9 -27.19 -5.39 -18.59
CA SER A 9 -27.16 -4.28 -17.64
C SER A 9 -25.89 -3.48 -17.91
N ASP A 10 -26.04 -2.37 -18.64
CA ASP A 10 -24.99 -1.41 -18.99
C ASP A 10 -24.69 -0.50 -17.78
N ALA A 11 -24.39 -1.12 -16.64
CA ALA A 11 -23.87 -0.38 -15.49
C ALA A 11 -22.40 -0.07 -15.80
N PRO A 12 -21.96 1.21 -15.78
CA PRO A 12 -20.56 1.51 -15.91
C PRO A 12 -19.83 0.78 -14.77
N VAL A 13 -18.91 -0.11 -15.13
CA VAL A 13 -17.95 -0.65 -14.17
C VAL A 13 -17.11 0.55 -13.74
N GLU A 14 -17.46 1.16 -12.61
CA GLU A 14 -16.57 2.12 -11.95
C GLU A 14 -15.23 1.41 -11.76
N GLU A 15 -14.25 1.78 -12.60
CA GLU A 15 -12.91 1.22 -12.55
C GLU A 15 -12.28 1.63 -11.23
N THR A 16 -12.43 0.77 -10.22
CA THR A 16 -11.67 0.89 -8.98
C THR A 16 -10.20 0.73 -9.29
N ARG A 17 -9.49 1.86 -9.35
CA ARG A 17 -8.04 1.92 -9.55
C ARG A 17 -7.34 2.03 -8.20
N ASP A 18 -6.08 1.63 -8.15
CA ASP A 18 -5.26 1.91 -6.98
C ASP A 18 -5.03 3.41 -6.88
N TRP A 19 -5.20 3.95 -5.68
CA TRP A 19 -4.96 5.35 -5.41
C TRP A 19 -3.56 5.53 -4.81
N LEU A 20 -2.71 6.31 -5.47
CA LEU A 20 -1.38 6.64 -4.97
C LEU A 20 -1.52 7.51 -3.72
N VAL A 21 -1.06 6.99 -2.57
CA VAL A 21 -1.03 7.75 -1.32
C VAL A 21 0.17 8.70 -1.31
N THR A 22 1.36 8.13 -1.52
CA THR A 22 2.61 8.87 -1.61
C THR A 22 3.69 7.98 -2.23
N GLU A 23 4.58 8.59 -3.00
CA GLU A 23 5.83 7.92 -3.37
C GLU A 23 6.78 7.88 -2.17
N ILE A 24 7.63 6.85 -2.15
CA ILE A 24 8.66 6.64 -1.14
C ILE A 24 10.02 6.74 -1.84
N ALA A 25 10.91 7.54 -1.28
CA ALA A 25 12.21 7.74 -1.87
C ALA A 25 13.04 6.44 -1.73
N PRO A 26 13.60 5.88 -2.82
CA PRO A 26 14.29 4.58 -2.76
C PRO A 26 15.48 4.52 -1.79
N HIS A 27 16.10 5.67 -1.50
CA HIS A 27 17.18 5.76 -0.52
C HIS A 27 16.74 5.39 0.90
N GLN A 28 15.45 5.50 1.24
CA GLN A 28 14.93 5.11 2.55
C GLN A 28 15.07 3.60 2.79
N PHE A 29 14.96 2.77 1.74
CA PHE A 29 15.25 1.33 1.84
C PHE A 29 16.75 1.07 1.90
N SER A 30 17.52 1.85 1.13
CA SER A 30 18.99 1.72 1.06
C SER A 30 19.70 2.16 2.33
N ALA A 31 19.03 2.90 3.22
CA ALA A 31 19.53 3.26 4.54
C ALA A 31 19.58 2.06 5.51
N HIS A 32 18.92 0.95 5.18
CA HIS A 32 19.03 -0.28 5.98
C HIS A 32 20.43 -0.88 5.86
N ARG A 33 21.04 -1.30 6.98
CA ARG A 33 22.43 -1.83 7.01
C ARG A 33 22.67 -3.04 6.10
N SER A 34 21.62 -3.82 5.83
CA SER A 34 21.68 -5.02 4.98
C SER A 34 21.39 -4.70 3.51
N ALA A 35 21.15 -3.44 3.16
CA ALA A 35 20.85 -3.07 1.79
C ALA A 35 22.03 -3.37 0.87
N LEU A 36 21.75 -4.12 -0.20
CA LEU A 36 22.73 -4.45 -1.22
C LEU A 36 22.32 -3.82 -2.56
N VAL A 37 23.32 -3.39 -3.33
CA VAL A 37 23.08 -2.90 -4.70
C VAL A 37 22.76 -4.08 -5.64
N GLN A 38 23.34 -5.26 -5.37
CA GLN A 38 23.17 -6.49 -6.13
C GLN A 38 22.98 -7.68 -5.17
N GLY A 39 22.25 -8.70 -5.63
CA GLY A 39 21.92 -9.87 -4.80
C GLY A 39 20.68 -9.65 -3.92
N SER A 40 20.22 -10.72 -3.29
CA SER A 40 19.03 -10.67 -2.42
C SER A 40 19.38 -10.18 -1.02
N TRP A 41 18.53 -9.32 -0.45
CA TRP A 41 18.65 -8.91 0.94
C TRP A 41 17.28 -8.73 1.59
N THR A 42 17.23 -8.92 2.90
CA THR A 42 16.01 -8.76 3.70
C THR A 42 16.27 -7.75 4.81
N GLY A 43 15.32 -6.83 5.01
CA GLY A 43 15.34 -5.86 6.10
C GLY A 43 13.98 -5.78 6.80
N TRP A 44 13.97 -5.39 8.06
CA TRP A 44 12.73 -5.11 8.79
C TRP A 44 12.40 -3.63 8.69
N PHE A 45 11.13 -3.31 8.49
CA PHE A 45 10.66 -1.95 8.32
C PHE A 45 9.41 -1.69 9.14
N ASP A 46 9.41 -0.57 9.86
CA ASP A 46 8.21 0.00 10.44
C ASP A 46 7.60 0.98 9.46
N MET A 47 6.33 0.79 9.17
CA MET A 47 5.57 1.58 8.21
C MET A 47 4.28 2.03 8.86
N ALA A 48 3.96 3.31 8.71
CA ALA A 48 2.73 3.87 9.26
C ALA A 48 2.24 5.02 8.38
N VAL A 49 0.95 4.99 8.04
CA VAL A 49 0.29 6.00 7.21
C VAL A 49 -0.95 6.48 7.94
N TRP A 50 -1.02 7.80 8.13
CA TRP A 50 -2.19 8.50 8.66
C TRP A 50 -2.97 9.11 7.50
N LEU A 51 -4.25 8.79 7.46
CA LEU A 51 -5.18 9.24 6.45
C LEU A 51 -6.28 10.06 7.09
N LYS A 52 -6.71 11.13 6.42
CA LYS A 52 -7.95 11.84 6.73
C LYS A 52 -9.06 11.34 5.83
N THR A 53 -10.23 11.12 6.43
CA THR A 53 -11.44 10.62 5.78
C THR A 53 -12.63 11.46 6.23
N PRO A 54 -12.79 12.70 5.73
CA PRO A 54 -13.75 13.67 6.29
C PRO A 54 -15.20 13.18 6.32
N ALA A 55 -15.59 12.32 5.37
CA ALA A 55 -16.91 11.71 5.27
C ALA A 55 -17.04 10.36 6.00
N GLY A 56 -15.98 9.88 6.66
CA GLY A 56 -15.87 8.49 7.10
C GLY A 56 -15.17 7.61 6.06
N ALA A 57 -14.70 6.44 6.49
CA ALA A 57 -14.23 5.38 5.59
C ALA A 57 -15.46 4.64 5.03
N MET A 58 -16.04 5.19 3.95
CA MET A 58 -17.27 4.67 3.34
C MET A 58 -17.08 3.38 2.53
N GLN A 59 -15.83 2.96 2.37
CA GLN A 59 -15.42 1.66 1.84
C GLN A 59 -14.24 1.14 2.66
N PRO A 60 -13.92 -0.17 2.59
CA PRO A 60 -12.71 -0.68 3.19
C PRO A 60 -11.47 0.01 2.58
N LEU A 61 -10.54 0.41 3.44
CA LEU A 61 -9.24 0.94 3.01
C LEU A 61 -8.21 -0.15 3.21
N GLN A 62 -7.51 -0.54 2.14
CA GLN A 62 -6.40 -1.50 2.20
C GLN A 62 -5.13 -0.83 1.73
N LEU A 63 -4.17 -0.66 2.64
CA LEU A 63 -2.86 -0.09 2.34
C LEU A 63 -1.94 -1.18 1.81
N GLU A 64 -1.30 -0.91 0.67
CA GLU A 64 -0.23 -1.74 0.13
C GLU A 64 1.03 -0.90 -0.07
N LEU A 65 2.19 -1.51 0.18
CA LEU A 65 3.47 -1.03 -0.35
C LEU A 65 3.67 -1.67 -1.72
N VAL A 66 3.86 -0.86 -2.75
CA VAL A 66 4.28 -1.30 -4.07
C VAL A 66 5.72 -0.84 -4.28
N TYR A 67 6.60 -1.72 -4.73
CA TYR A 67 7.97 -1.36 -5.05
C TYR A 67 8.47 -2.10 -6.29
N ARG A 68 9.48 -1.53 -6.94
CA ARG A 68 10.19 -2.14 -8.06
C ARG A 68 11.65 -2.33 -7.69
N ASP A 69 12.14 -3.55 -7.87
CA ASP A 69 13.53 -3.93 -7.67
C ASP A 69 14.05 -4.76 -8.88
N GLY A 70 15.18 -5.45 -8.72
CA GLY A 70 15.76 -6.30 -9.76
C GLY A 70 14.93 -7.52 -10.15
N ALA A 71 13.90 -7.89 -9.39
CA ALA A 71 12.96 -8.96 -9.71
C ALA A 71 11.64 -8.44 -10.32
N GLY A 72 11.48 -7.11 -10.46
CA GLY A 72 10.29 -6.48 -11.03
C GLY A 72 9.42 -5.81 -9.96
N GLU A 73 8.13 -5.65 -10.26
CA GLU A 73 7.17 -5.04 -9.33
C GLU A 73 6.70 -6.05 -8.29
N GLN A 74 6.71 -5.62 -7.03
CA GLN A 74 6.26 -6.38 -5.86
C GLN A 74 5.20 -5.57 -5.12
N ARG A 75 4.25 -6.29 -4.50
CA ARG A 75 3.15 -5.70 -3.73
C ARG A 75 3.01 -6.39 -2.39
N VAL A 76 2.98 -5.62 -1.32
CA VAL A 76 2.91 -6.12 0.05
C VAL A 76 1.76 -5.44 0.76
N ALA A 77 0.82 -6.24 1.26
CA ALA A 77 -0.25 -5.72 2.11
C ALA A 77 0.31 -5.28 3.45
N ILE A 78 -0.06 -4.06 3.88
CA ILE A 78 0.39 -3.47 5.14
C ILE A 78 -0.68 -3.65 6.20
N ASP A 79 -1.85 -3.04 5.98
CA ASP A 79 -2.95 -3.05 6.95
C ASP A 79 -4.29 -2.72 6.25
N ARG A 80 -5.39 -2.91 6.96
CA ARG A 80 -6.75 -2.64 6.49
C ARG A 80 -7.61 -1.95 7.54
N CYS A 81 -8.43 -1.00 7.09
CA CYS A 81 -9.49 -0.41 7.88
C CYS A 81 -10.86 -0.84 7.30
N PRO A 82 -11.75 -1.41 8.13
CA PRO A 82 -13.11 -1.71 7.70
C PRO A 82 -13.93 -0.43 7.46
N VAL A 83 -15.10 -0.57 6.86
CA VAL A 83 -16.05 0.53 6.68
C VAL A 83 -16.48 1.08 8.04
N GLY A 84 -16.54 2.40 8.17
CA GLY A 84 -17.03 3.05 9.39
C GLY A 84 -16.89 4.56 9.38
N GLY A 85 -17.45 5.21 10.41
CA GLY A 85 -17.38 6.66 10.62
C GLY A 85 -15.99 7.18 11.03
N HIS A 86 -14.92 6.47 10.70
CA HIS A 86 -13.54 6.84 11.01
C HIS A 86 -13.20 8.13 10.24
N ARG A 87 -12.94 9.24 10.94
CA ARG A 87 -12.51 10.50 10.33
C ARG A 87 -10.98 10.60 10.13
N THR A 88 -10.27 9.76 10.87
CA THR A 88 -8.83 9.57 10.81
C THR A 88 -8.56 8.08 10.88
N VAL A 89 -7.64 7.60 10.04
CA VAL A 89 -7.25 6.19 9.98
C VAL A 89 -5.74 6.09 10.06
N LEU A 90 -5.25 5.25 10.96
CA LEU A 90 -3.85 4.79 10.98
C LEU A 90 -3.82 3.39 10.37
N LEU A 91 -2.99 3.21 9.34
CA LEU A 91 -2.69 1.92 8.73
C LEU A 91 -1.19 1.67 8.90
N ASN A 92 -0.82 0.62 9.63
CA ASN A 92 0.58 0.38 10.00
C ASN A 92 0.96 -1.09 10.06
N ALA A 93 2.24 -1.37 9.81
CA ALA A 93 2.82 -2.70 10.01
C ALA A 93 4.31 -2.62 10.34
N SER A 94 4.78 -3.66 11.01
CA SER A 94 6.20 -3.97 11.17
C SER A 94 6.46 -5.33 10.55
N LEU A 95 7.17 -5.37 9.42
CA LEU A 95 7.34 -6.61 8.66
C LEU A 95 8.69 -6.69 7.94
N PRO A 96 9.16 -7.91 7.63
CA PRO A 96 10.34 -8.10 6.80
C PRO A 96 9.99 -7.87 5.32
N LEU A 97 10.81 -7.08 4.63
CA LEU A 97 10.79 -6.92 3.18
C LEU A 97 12.03 -7.55 2.58
N THR A 98 11.84 -8.31 1.50
CA THR A 98 12.92 -8.94 0.73
C THR A 98 13.02 -8.27 -0.63
N PHE A 99 14.24 -7.90 -1.00
CA PHE A 99 14.53 -7.18 -2.23
C PHE A 99 15.57 -7.93 -3.06
N SER A 100 15.42 -7.85 -4.38
CA SER A 100 16.43 -8.25 -5.35
C SER A 100 17.25 -7.03 -5.78
N GLY A 101 18.39 -6.83 -5.13
CA GLY A 101 19.27 -5.68 -5.36
C GLY A 101 18.65 -4.35 -4.92
N ARG A 102 18.94 -3.28 -5.67
CA ARG A 102 18.49 -1.92 -5.34
C ARG A 102 17.00 -1.73 -5.65
N VAL A 103 16.28 -1.10 -4.73
CA VAL A 103 14.93 -0.55 -4.98
C VAL A 103 15.02 0.63 -5.95
N GLN A 104 14.26 0.57 -7.03
CA GLN A 104 14.24 1.58 -8.10
C GLN A 104 13.13 2.60 -7.91
N TRP A 105 11.99 2.15 -7.38
CA TRP A 105 10.80 2.96 -7.12
C TRP A 105 9.96 2.30 -6.05
N ALA A 106 9.25 3.09 -5.25
CA ALA A 106 8.30 2.58 -4.27
C ALA A 106 7.20 3.59 -3.98
N ALA A 107 6.04 3.11 -3.54
CA ALA A 107 4.94 3.94 -3.10
C ALA A 107 4.01 3.19 -2.14
N PHE A 108 3.34 3.95 -1.29
CA PHE A 108 2.13 3.49 -0.63
C PHE A 108 0.92 3.75 -1.52
N VAL A 109 0.05 2.75 -1.63
CA VAL A 109 -1.20 2.84 -2.40
C VAL A 109 -2.39 2.33 -1.57
N LEU A 110 -3.56 2.91 -1.81
CA LEU A 110 -4.83 2.35 -1.38
C LEU A 110 -5.41 1.51 -2.52
N LYS A 111 -5.60 0.22 -2.25
CA LYS A 111 -6.08 -0.73 -3.23
C LYS A 111 -7.54 -0.44 -3.59
N ARG A 112 -7.84 -0.38 -4.90
CA ARG A 112 -9.22 -0.29 -5.42
C ARG A 112 -10.07 0.78 -4.72
N LEU A 113 -9.52 1.98 -4.59
CA LEU A 113 -10.25 3.10 -4.00
C LEU A 113 -11.23 3.67 -5.03
N ALA A 114 -12.49 3.88 -4.65
CA ALA A 114 -13.46 4.54 -5.52
C ALA A 114 -13.02 6.01 -5.75
N PRO A 115 -13.19 6.56 -6.97
CA PRO A 115 -12.82 7.94 -7.28
C PRO A 115 -13.49 8.99 -6.38
N GLU A 116 -14.67 8.69 -5.84
CA GLU A 116 -15.48 9.56 -4.99
C GLU A 116 -15.01 9.55 -3.52
N ALA A 117 -14.15 8.59 -3.14
CA ALA A 117 -13.66 8.46 -1.78
C ALA A 117 -12.76 9.64 -1.43
N LYS A 118 -13.23 10.47 -0.49
CA LYS A 118 -12.46 11.61 0.03
C LYS A 118 -11.45 11.12 1.06
N VAL A 119 -10.30 10.66 0.58
CA VAL A 119 -9.16 10.26 1.39
C VAL A 119 -7.98 11.17 1.09
N SER A 120 -7.27 11.62 2.12
CA SER A 120 -6.06 12.43 1.92
C SER A 120 -4.93 12.03 2.85
N LEU A 121 -3.71 12.20 2.32
CA LEU A 121 -2.44 12.33 3.01
C LEU A 121 -2.52 13.15 4.32
N ASP A 122 -2.23 12.59 5.50
CA ASP A 122 -1.83 13.40 6.66
C ASP A 122 -0.34 13.24 6.98
N LEU A 123 0.09 12.00 7.25
CA LEU A 123 1.47 11.70 7.63
C LEU A 123 1.87 10.31 7.13
N CYS A 124 3.14 10.15 6.78
CA CYS A 124 3.72 8.87 6.37
C CYS A 124 5.08 8.65 7.04
N HIS A 125 5.30 7.47 7.57
CA HIS A 125 6.57 6.99 8.09
C HIS A 125 6.97 5.67 7.44
N LEU A 126 8.25 5.59 7.07
CA LEU A 126 8.94 4.36 6.71
C LEU A 126 10.31 4.40 7.36
N VAL A 127 10.56 3.46 8.28
CA VAL A 127 11.76 3.43 9.11
C VAL A 127 12.41 2.05 9.00
N PRO A 128 13.65 1.96 8.48
CA PRO A 128 14.44 0.74 8.57
C PRO A 128 14.75 0.39 10.02
N GLN A 129 14.55 -0.87 10.41
CA GLN A 129 14.94 -1.35 11.72
C GLN A 129 16.38 -1.88 11.72
N GLU A 130 17.20 -1.47 12.67
CA GLU A 130 18.57 -1.99 12.83
C GLU A 130 18.62 -3.41 13.42
N ARG A 131 17.47 -3.96 13.81
CA ARG A 131 17.23 -5.22 14.53
C ARG A 131 18.22 -5.56 15.65
N ARG A 132 17.70 -5.46 16.87
CA ARG A 132 17.69 -6.59 17.82
C ARG A 132 16.39 -6.56 18.63
N GLN A 133 15.37 -7.29 18.19
CA GLN A 133 14.40 -7.85 19.13
C GLN A 133 14.20 -9.33 18.82
N ARG A 134 14.84 -10.14 19.67
CA ARG A 134 14.36 -11.45 20.06
C ARG A 134 13.10 -11.18 20.87
N PHE A 135 11.94 -11.58 20.38
CA PHE A 135 10.86 -11.91 21.31
C PHE A 135 10.73 -13.42 21.27
N ALA A 136 10.87 -13.99 22.46
CA ALA A 136 10.60 -15.38 22.78
C ALA A 136 9.11 -15.69 22.56
#